data_AF-A0AAQ1RW10-F1
#
_entry.id   AF-A0AAQ1RW10-F1
#
_cell.length_a   1.000
_cell.length_b   1.000
_cell.length_c   1.000
_cell.angle_alpha   90.00
_cell.angle_beta   90.00
_cell.angle_gamma   90.00
#
_symmetry.space_group_name_H-M   'P 1'
#
loop_
_entity.id
_entity.type
_entity.pdbx_description
1 polymer ?
#
loop_
_entity_poly.entity_id
_entity_poly.type
_entity_poly.pdbx_seq_one_letter_code
_entity_poly.pdbx_strand_id
1 'polypeptide(L)'
;MQSHLKKIGARIYLYEKDALVQKVAYVYEDGTESEPLPRFIHFGMFTDSVLFGEECQIRFFVYPFSLRLYDTDVNSLEFFNGSDRTVIISCFGREIILSPGESGKLVNNGKKFRHSSEK
;
A
#
# COMPACT_ATOMS: atom_id res chain seq x y z
N MET A 1 -9.40 -12.98 -20.57
CA MET A 1 -7.96 -13.08 -20.88
C MET A 1 -7.21 -12.28 -19.82
N GLN A 2 -6.73 -12.94 -18.77
CA GLN A 2 -5.82 -12.29 -17.81
C GLN A 2 -4.43 -12.28 -18.46
N SER A 3 -3.88 -11.10 -18.66
CA SER A 3 -2.53 -10.95 -19.20
C SER A 3 -1.54 -11.62 -18.23
N HIS A 4 -0.65 -12.46 -18.77
CA HIS A 4 0.48 -13.07 -18.05
C HIS A 4 1.56 -12.04 -17.66
N LEU A 5 1.17 -10.77 -17.48
CA LEU A 5 2.11 -9.72 -17.17
C LEU A 5 2.52 -9.84 -15.70
N LYS A 6 3.83 -9.90 -15.49
CA LYS A 6 4.40 -9.96 -14.16
C LYS A 6 4.15 -8.63 -13.45
N LYS A 7 3.56 -8.70 -12.25
CA LYS A 7 3.44 -7.54 -11.36
C LYS A 7 4.83 -7.14 -10.84
N ILE A 8 5.14 -5.85 -10.92
CA ILE A 8 6.42 -5.28 -10.45
C ILE A 8 6.29 -4.40 -9.22
N GLY A 9 5.07 -4.00 -8.87
CA GLY A 9 4.77 -3.15 -7.74
C GLY A 9 3.29 -2.85 -7.60
N ALA A 10 2.96 -1.93 -6.71
CA ALA A 10 1.63 -1.36 -6.60
C ALA A 10 1.69 0.16 -6.46
N ARG A 11 0.66 0.84 -6.97
CA ARG A 11 0.39 2.26 -6.76
C ARG A 11 -0.71 2.41 -5.74
N ILE A 12 -0.49 3.32 -4.79
CA ILE A 12 -1.33 3.60 -3.65
C ILE A 12 -1.70 5.07 -3.72
N TYR A 13 -2.97 5.34 -3.97
CA TYR A 13 -3.53 6.68 -4.01
C TYR A 13 -4.09 6.98 -2.63
N LEU A 14 -3.52 7.99 -1.99
CA LEU A 14 -3.95 8.43 -0.68
C LEU A 14 -5.08 9.44 -0.81
N TYR A 15 -6.16 9.13 -0.09
CA TYR A 15 -7.32 9.92 0.26
C TYR A 15 -8.04 10.83 -0.74
N GLU A 16 -9.37 10.65 -0.70
CA GLU A 16 -10.41 11.67 -0.60
C GLU A 16 -11.41 11.16 0.49
N LYS A 17 -11.54 11.84 1.63
CA LYS A 17 -12.34 11.54 2.86
C LYS A 17 -12.13 10.21 3.68
N ASP A 18 -12.17 10.35 5.02
CA ASP A 18 -11.93 9.50 6.22
C ASP A 18 -11.09 8.18 6.21
N ALA A 19 -10.56 7.71 5.07
CA ALA A 19 -10.03 6.34 4.94
C ALA A 19 -8.51 6.21 4.66
N LEU A 20 -7.75 7.32 4.63
CA LEU A 20 -6.32 7.47 4.29
C LEU A 20 -5.85 6.88 2.93
N VAL A 21 -6.37 5.75 2.46
CA VAL A 21 -6.09 5.13 1.15
C VAL A 21 -7.37 5.04 0.32
N GLN A 22 -7.36 5.69 -0.85
CA GLN A 22 -8.46 5.74 -1.81
C GLN A 22 -8.47 4.51 -2.71
N LYS A 23 -7.32 4.19 -3.33
CA LYS A 23 -7.18 3.13 -4.33
C LYS A 23 -5.81 2.48 -4.21
N VAL A 24 -5.77 1.16 -4.42
CA VAL A 24 -4.54 0.42 -4.70
C VAL A 24 -4.70 -0.32 -6.02
N ALA A 25 -3.69 -0.28 -6.89
CA ALA A 25 -3.64 -1.05 -8.12
C ALA A 25 -2.24 -1.63 -8.32
N TYR A 26 -2.15 -2.83 -8.90
CA TYR A 26 -0.86 -3.37 -9.31
C TYR A 26 -0.32 -2.61 -10.52
N VAL A 27 1.01 -2.55 -10.63
CA VAL A 27 1.72 -2.08 -11.82
C VAL A 27 2.38 -3.27 -12.48
N TYR A 28 2.20 -3.39 -13.79
CA TYR A 28 2.78 -4.43 -14.63
C TYR A 28 4.07 -3.95 -15.32
N GLU A 29 4.85 -4.89 -15.87
CA GLU A 29 6.13 -4.59 -16.55
C GLU A 29 5.99 -3.63 -17.74
N ASP A 30 4.83 -3.59 -18.38
CA ASP A 30 4.52 -2.65 -19.47
C ASP A 30 4.13 -1.24 -19.00
N GLY A 31 4.11 -1.02 -17.67
CA GLY A 31 3.75 0.25 -17.04
C GLY A 31 2.24 0.47 -16.86
N THR A 32 1.40 -0.49 -17.30
CA THR A 32 -0.05 -0.42 -17.09
C THR A 32 -0.42 -0.72 -15.64
N GLU A 33 -1.57 -0.20 -15.21
CA GLU A 33 -2.18 -0.51 -13.92
C GLU A 33 -3.24 -1.59 -14.07
N SER A 34 -3.38 -2.42 -13.04
CA SER A 34 -4.58 -3.26 -12.89
C SER A 34 -5.81 -2.42 -12.57
N GLU A 35 -6.98 -3.05 -12.66
CA GLU A 35 -8.16 -2.55 -11.97
C GLU A 35 -7.87 -2.36 -10.47
N PRO A 36 -8.57 -1.41 -9.80
CA PRO A 36 -8.47 -1.23 -8.36
C PRO A 36 -8.69 -2.54 -7.61
N LEU A 37 -7.78 -2.85 -6.68
CA LEU A 37 -7.93 -4.01 -5.81
C LEU A 37 -9.14 -3.83 -4.89
N PRO A 38 -9.94 -4.89 -4.65
CA PRO A 38 -10.99 -4.87 -3.64
C PRO A 38 -10.46 -4.39 -2.29
N ARG A 39 -11.18 -3.47 -1.65
CA ARG A 39 -10.77 -2.83 -0.38
C ARG A 39 -11.62 -3.35 0.77
N PHE A 40 -10.97 -3.77 1.85
CA PHE A 40 -11.60 -4.18 3.09
C PHE A 40 -11.05 -3.35 4.26
N ILE A 41 -11.94 -2.88 5.14
CA ILE A 41 -11.56 -2.18 6.36
C ILE A 41 -11.81 -3.11 7.54
N HIS A 42 -10.79 -3.32 8.35
CA HIS A 42 -10.89 -4.05 9.59
C HIS A 42 -10.65 -3.09 10.75
N PHE A 43 -11.73 -2.81 11.49
CA PHE A 43 -11.68 -2.01 12.72
C PHE A 43 -11.17 -2.89 13.85
N GLY A 44 -9.90 -2.69 14.21
CA GLY A 44 -9.23 -3.50 15.19
C GLY A 44 -9.52 -3.03 16.62
N MET A 45 -9.34 -3.91 17.60
CA MET A 45 -9.45 -3.52 19.01
C MET A 45 -8.36 -2.51 19.44
N PHE A 46 -7.23 -2.49 18.74
CA PHE A 46 -6.06 -1.64 19.06
C PHE A 46 -5.60 -0.76 17.90
N THR A 47 -5.62 -1.28 16.67
CA THR A 47 -5.19 -0.55 15.48
C THR A 47 -6.05 -0.97 14.31
N ASP A 48 -6.59 0.01 13.58
CA ASP A 48 -7.33 -0.26 12.36
C ASP A 48 -6.40 -0.72 11.24
N SER A 49 -6.93 -1.53 10.34
CA SER A 49 -6.20 -1.97 9.17
C SER A 49 -7.04 -1.86 7.91
N VAL A 50 -6.35 -1.58 6.81
CA VAL A 50 -6.93 -1.60 5.47
C VAL A 50 -6.22 -2.67 4.66
N LEU A 51 -7.01 -3.50 4.00
CA LEU A 51 -6.58 -4.67 3.26
C LEU A 51 -7.02 -4.54 1.80
N PHE A 52 -6.15 -4.92 0.87
CA PHE A 52 -6.37 -4.82 -0.55
C PHE A 52 -6.14 -6.16 -1.25
N GLY A 53 -7.06 -6.48 -2.16
CA GLY A 53 -7.08 -7.71 -2.95
C GLY A 53 -7.87 -8.84 -2.28
N GLU A 54 -8.30 -9.81 -3.09
CA GLU A 54 -9.20 -10.90 -2.66
C GLU A 54 -8.61 -11.75 -1.54
N GLU A 55 -7.28 -11.88 -1.50
CA GLU A 55 -6.55 -12.65 -0.48
C GLU A 55 -5.81 -11.74 0.50
N CYS A 56 -6.18 -10.45 0.56
CA CYS A 56 -5.53 -9.44 1.39
C CYS A 56 -4.01 -9.33 1.11
N GLN A 57 -3.65 -9.34 -0.17
CA GLN A 57 -2.28 -9.33 -0.64
C GLN A 57 -1.48 -8.11 -0.16
N ILE A 58 -2.12 -6.95 0.02
CA ILE A 58 -1.49 -5.74 0.54
C ILE A 58 -2.25 -5.26 1.77
N ARG A 59 -1.55 -5.03 2.87
CA ARG A 59 -2.14 -4.70 4.18
C ARG A 59 -1.38 -3.57 4.86
N PHE A 60 -2.12 -2.59 5.36
CA PHE A 60 -1.57 -1.50 6.15
C PHE A 60 -2.25 -1.41 7.51
N PHE A 61 -1.47 -1.13 8.54
CA PHE A 61 -1.99 -0.50 9.76
C PHE A 61 -2.22 0.98 9.50
N VAL A 62 -3.35 1.46 10.01
CA VAL A 62 -3.82 2.82 9.83
C VAL A 62 -3.71 3.58 11.16
N TYR A 63 -3.02 4.72 11.12
CA TYR A 63 -2.89 5.65 12.23
C TYR A 63 -3.30 7.05 11.75
N PRO A 64 -3.63 7.99 12.65
CA PRO A 64 -3.87 9.38 12.25
C PRO A 64 -2.70 9.92 11.40
N PHE A 65 -3.00 10.26 10.14
CA PHE A 65 -2.05 10.80 9.16
C PHE A 65 -0.82 9.90 8.89
N SER A 66 -0.93 8.59 9.14
CA SER A 66 0.17 7.67 8.92
C SER A 66 -0.29 6.28 8.49
N LEU A 67 0.52 5.66 7.63
CA LEU A 67 0.35 4.28 7.19
C LEU A 67 1.61 3.49 7.50
N ARG A 68 1.44 2.29 8.05
CA ARG A 68 2.53 1.34 8.24
C ARG A 68 2.22 0.06 7.50
N LEU A 69 3.13 -0.35 6.62
CA LEU A 69 3.02 -1.63 5.92
C LEU A 69 3.04 -2.78 6.91
N TYR A 70 2.03 -3.63 6.85
CA TYR A 70 1.96 -4.88 7.59
C TYR A 70 2.45 -6.05 6.72
N ASP A 71 1.88 -6.18 5.52
CA ASP A 71 2.25 -7.22 4.57
C ASP A 71 1.99 -6.81 3.12
N THR A 72 2.73 -7.41 2.18
CA THR A 72 2.62 -7.16 0.75
C THR A 72 3.22 -8.30 -0.06
N ASP A 73 2.60 -8.63 -1.18
CA ASP A 73 3.11 -9.57 -2.17
C ASP A 73 3.96 -8.93 -3.29
N VAL A 74 4.22 -7.62 -3.19
CA VAL A 74 5.10 -6.86 -4.08
C VAL A 74 6.24 -6.18 -3.33
N ASN A 75 7.36 -5.99 -4.02
CA ASN A 75 8.57 -5.38 -3.46
C ASN A 75 8.68 -3.87 -3.69
N SER A 76 7.70 -3.25 -4.34
CA SER A 76 7.71 -1.82 -4.65
C SER A 76 6.32 -1.24 -4.43
N LEU A 77 6.25 -0.15 -3.67
CA LEU A 77 5.03 0.57 -3.37
C LEU A 77 5.26 2.05 -3.70
N GLU A 78 4.45 2.60 -4.59
CA GLU A 78 4.48 4.01 -4.99
C GLU A 78 3.24 4.70 -4.45
N PHE A 79 3.43 5.78 -3.69
CA PHE A 79 2.37 6.49 -2.98
C PHE A 79 2.17 7.86 -3.63
N PHE A 80 0.91 8.24 -3.83
CA PHE A 80 0.50 9.56 -4.31
C PHE A 80 -0.37 10.21 -3.26
N ASN A 81 0.09 11.33 -2.68
CA ASN A 81 -0.66 12.06 -1.68
C ASN A 81 -1.64 13.06 -2.31
N GLY A 82 -2.87 12.62 -2.55
CA GLY A 82 -3.96 13.48 -3.00
C GLY A 82 -4.65 14.29 -1.89
N SER A 83 -4.24 14.12 -0.64
CA SER A 83 -4.89 14.77 0.51
C SER A 83 -4.39 16.20 0.74
N ASP A 84 -5.13 16.95 1.57
CA ASP A 84 -4.75 18.27 2.08
C ASP A 84 -3.81 18.19 3.31
N ARG A 85 -3.33 16.99 3.66
CA ARG A 85 -2.49 16.75 4.84
C ARG A 85 -1.16 16.12 4.47
N THR A 86 -0.15 16.38 5.31
CA THR A 86 1.09 15.62 5.29
C THR A 86 0.86 14.22 5.84
N VAL A 87 1.35 13.19 5.15
CA VAL A 87 1.20 11.79 5.55
C VAL A 87 2.57 11.14 5.75
N ILE A 88 2.71 10.37 6.83
CA ILE A 88 3.92 9.61 7.16
C ILE A 88 3.72 8.15 6.79
N ILE A 89 4.56 7.62 5.90
CA ILE A 89 4.44 6.26 5.37
C ILE A 89 5.67 5.45 5.76
N SER A 90 5.48 4.40 6.54
CA SER A 90 6.54 3.47 6.93
C SER A 90 6.37 2.13 6.19
N CYS A 91 7.22 1.86 5.21
CA CYS A 91 7.24 0.58 4.48
C CYS A 91 8.67 0.07 4.35
N PHE A 92 8.84 -1.25 4.33
CA PHE A 92 10.15 -1.87 4.10
C PHE A 92 11.27 -1.44 5.07
N GLY A 93 10.90 -1.04 6.29
CA GLY A 93 11.84 -0.52 7.29
C GLY A 93 12.41 0.86 6.95
N ARG A 94 11.72 1.58 6.05
CA ARG A 94 12.00 2.95 5.66
C ARG A 94 10.77 3.80 5.91
N GLU A 95 10.98 5.09 6.03
CA GLU A 95 9.93 6.09 6.19
C GLU A 95 10.07 7.15 5.10
N ILE A 96 8.93 7.59 4.57
CA ILE A 96 8.81 8.79 3.76
C ILE A 96 7.72 9.68 4.36
N ILE A 97 7.90 10.99 4.24
CA ILE A 97 6.92 12.00 4.62
C ILE A 97 6.51 12.67 3.31
N LEU A 98 5.21 12.66 3.00
CA LEU A 98 4.67 13.26 1.79
C LEU A 98 3.75 14.42 2.17
N SER A 99 4.08 15.62 1.71
CA SER A 99 3.23 16.80 1.76
C SER A 99 2.06 16.68 0.76
N PRO A 100 1.03 17.52 0.84
CA PRO A 100 -0.05 17.56 -0.14
C PRO A 100 0.47 17.66 -1.58
N GLY A 101 -0.02 16.79 -2.47
CA GLY A 101 0.38 16.74 -3.87
C GLY A 101 1.71 16.02 -4.15
N GLU A 102 2.46 15.60 -3.11
CA GLU A 102 3.71 14.87 -3.30
C GLU A 102 3.48 13.37 -3.55
N SER A 103 4.45 12.76 -4.21
CA SER A 103 4.49 11.31 -4.43
C SER A 103 5.85 10.75 -4.03
N GLY A 104 5.88 9.50 -3.59
CA GLY A 104 7.12 8.83 -3.20
C GLY A 104 7.06 7.33 -3.40
N LYS A 105 8.21 6.74 -3.72
CA LYS A 105 8.34 5.30 -3.98
C LYS A 105 9.24 4.64 -2.94
N LEU A 106 8.74 3.57 -2.33
CA LEU A 106 9.49 2.72 -1.41
C LEU A 106 9.70 1.34 -2.05
N VAL A 107 10.97 0.90 -2.09
CA VAL A 107 11.39 -0.38 -2.66
C VAL A 107 12.06 -1.23 -1.60
N ASN A 108 11.67 -2.50 -1.53
CA ASN A 108 12.31 -3.51 -0.72
C ASN A 108 13.61 -3.99 -1.39
N ASN A 109 14.75 -3.57 -0.88
CA ASN A 109 16.07 -3.97 -1.39
C ASN A 109 16.56 -5.34 -0.86
N GLY A 110 15.65 -6.26 -0.50
CA GLY A 110 16.00 -7.63 -0.10
C GLY A 110 15.94 -7.93 1.41
N LYS A 111 15.28 -7.08 2.22
CA LYS A 111 14.92 -7.48 3.59
C LYS A 111 13.64 -8.29 3.52
N LYS A 112 13.71 -9.59 3.83
CA LYS A 112 12.52 -10.45 3.96
C LYS A 112 11.60 -9.86 5.04
N PHE A 113 10.44 -9.34 4.66
CA PHE A 113 9.34 -9.10 5.59
C PHE A 113 8.69 -10.45 5.85
N ARG A 114 9.18 -11.19 6.85
CA ARG A 114 8.56 -12.43 7.31
C ARG A 114 7.68 -12.11 8.51
N HIS A 115 6.37 -12.04 8.28
CA HIS A 115 5.37 -12.43 9.27
C HIS A 115 4.56 -13.63 8.75
N SER A 116 5.26 -14.62 8.18
CA SER A 116 4.75 -15.98 8.14
C SER A 116 5.22 -16.65 9.43
N SER A 117 4.31 -16.83 10.40
CA SER A 117 4.50 -17.83 11.44
C SER A 117 4.75 -19.17 10.73
N GLU A 118 5.99 -19.67 10.79
CA GLU A 118 6.26 -21.07 10.49
C GLU A 118 5.46 -21.89 11.54
N LYS A 119 4.62 -22.80 11.04
CA LYS A 119 3.81 -23.72 11.85
C LYS A 119 4.68 -24.60 12.73
#